data_AF-A0A0A8WNW5-F1
#
_entry.id   AF-A0A0A8WNW5-F1
#
_cell.length_a   1.000
_cell.length_b   1.000
_cell.length_c   1.000
_cell.angle_alpha   90.00
_cell.angle_beta   90.00
_cell.angle_gamma   90.00
#
_symmetry.space_group_name_H-M   'P 1'
#
loop_
_entity.id
_entity.type
_entity.pdbx_description
1 polymer ?
#
loop_
_entity_poly.entity_id
_entity_poly.type
_entity_poly.pdbx_seq_one_letter_code
_entity_poly.pdbx_strand_id
1 'polypeptide(L)'
;MGTDLCTLVLWDSAPLEATLWNQADELVGGEGAWLIIDDTALPKKGKASVGVAPQYATALGKNANCQTMVSVTLASGEVPLMLSLRLFLPESWTSDAARMDKVGVPAPLQEYRTKPEIAIEEIDRVIAAGVRFGCVLADAGYGLSAPFRQALSARSLCWAVGIPRHQKVYPADVQLIFPVAGRGRPRVRHVPDVKSMAAHAMLE
;
A
#
# COMPACT_ATOMS: atom_id res chain seq x y z
N MET A 1 1.26 -23.46 36.18
CA MET A 1 1.53 -22.03 36.41
C MET A 1 2.87 -21.73 35.77
N GLY A 2 2.84 -21.29 34.52
CA GLY A 2 4.03 -20.90 33.76
C GLY A 2 3.61 -19.70 32.94
N THR A 3 3.85 -18.51 33.50
CA THR A 3 3.64 -17.25 32.79
C THR A 3 4.78 -17.07 31.81
N ASP A 4 4.51 -17.41 30.56
CA ASP A 4 5.40 -17.16 29.44
C ASP A 4 5.54 -15.64 29.26
N LEU A 5 6.77 -15.16 29.31
CA LEU A 5 7.13 -13.74 29.50
C LEU A 5 6.98 -12.88 28.22
N CYS A 6 6.30 -13.36 27.18
CA CYS A 6 6.29 -12.74 25.85
C CYS A 6 4.91 -12.50 25.21
N THR A 7 3.78 -12.66 25.91
CA THR A 7 2.45 -12.62 25.26
C THR A 7 1.38 -11.74 25.92
N LEU A 8 1.71 -10.90 26.91
CA LEU A 8 0.65 -10.17 27.65
C LEU A 8 0.68 -8.64 27.57
N VAL A 9 1.63 -8.04 26.85
CA VAL A 9 1.60 -6.60 26.57
C VAL A 9 1.96 -6.39 25.11
N LEU A 10 1.07 -5.74 24.36
CA LEU A 10 1.42 -5.22 23.04
C LEU A 10 2.63 -4.30 23.24
N TRP A 11 3.79 -4.62 22.70
CA TRP A 11 4.91 -3.68 22.73
C TRP A 11 4.44 -2.42 22.02
N ASP A 12 4.35 -1.31 22.75
CA ASP A 12 4.08 0.00 22.16
C ASP A 12 5.30 0.45 21.35
N SER A 13 5.26 0.23 20.04
CA SER A 13 6.36 0.58 19.13
C SER A 13 6.46 2.09 18.89
N ALA A 14 5.46 2.88 19.29
CA ALA A 14 5.38 4.30 18.94
C ALA A 14 6.60 5.12 19.40
N PRO A 15 7.16 4.95 20.62
CA PRO A 15 8.35 5.69 21.03
C PRO A 15 9.61 5.35 20.22
N LEU A 16 9.76 4.08 19.83
CA LEU A 16 10.87 3.62 19.00
C LEU A 16 10.72 4.15 17.57
N GLU A 17 9.51 4.05 17.00
CA GLU A 17 9.20 4.58 15.67
C GLU A 17 9.44 6.10 15.63
N ALA A 18 8.99 6.85 16.63
CA ALA A 18 9.25 8.29 16.70
C ALA A 18 10.75 8.61 16.71
N THR A 19 11.54 7.88 17.49
CA THR A 19 13.01 8.06 17.53
C THR A 19 13.65 7.73 16.18
N LEU A 20 13.26 6.61 15.58
CA LEU A 20 13.75 6.18 14.26
C LEU A 20 13.40 7.21 13.17
N TRP A 21 12.17 7.71 13.17
CA TRP A 21 11.69 8.64 12.16
C TRP A 21 12.38 9.99 12.26
N ASN A 22 12.59 10.49 13.48
CA ASN A 22 13.36 11.71 13.70
C ASN A 22 14.80 11.57 13.19
N GLN A 23 15.48 10.47 13.53
CA GLN A 23 16.85 10.22 13.06
C GLN A 23 16.91 10.04 11.53
N ALA A 24 15.94 9.34 10.94
CA ALA A 24 15.89 9.16 9.50
C ALA A 24 15.65 10.51 8.79
N ASP A 25 14.76 11.35 9.31
CA ASP A 25 14.50 12.68 8.75
C ASP A 25 15.74 13.59 8.86
N GLU A 26 16.45 13.56 9.98
CA GLU A 26 17.70 14.31 10.15
C GLU A 26 18.78 13.87 9.15
N LEU A 27 18.86 12.57 8.85
CA LEU A 27 19.88 12.00 7.99
C LEU A 27 19.59 12.19 6.49
N VAL A 28 18.34 11.95 6.07
CA VAL A 28 18.00 11.87 4.63
C VAL A 28 16.75 12.66 4.25
N GLY A 29 16.03 13.26 5.21
CA GLY A 29 14.81 14.00 4.96
C GLY A 29 15.02 15.32 4.21
N GLY A 30 13.98 15.78 3.51
CA GLY A 30 13.97 17.02 2.76
C GLY A 30 13.29 16.90 1.40
N GLU A 31 13.28 18.00 0.62
CA GLU A 31 12.62 18.05 -0.69
C GLU A 31 13.23 17.08 -1.72
N GLY A 32 14.49 16.71 -1.57
CA GLY A 32 15.16 15.71 -2.40
C GLY A 32 14.91 14.25 -1.99
N ALA A 33 14.19 14.02 -0.89
CA ALA A 33 13.94 12.69 -0.37
C ALA A 33 12.68 12.06 -0.97
N TRP A 34 12.69 10.75 -1.08
CA TRP A 34 11.61 9.93 -1.62
C TRP A 34 11.02 9.08 -0.51
N LEU A 35 9.69 9.09 -0.40
CA LEU A 35 8.94 8.15 0.45
C LEU A 35 8.50 6.98 -0.42
N ILE A 36 9.16 5.83 -0.27
CA ILE A 36 8.98 4.65 -1.10
C ILE A 36 8.06 3.66 -0.38
N ILE A 37 7.00 3.25 -1.05
CA ILE A 37 6.03 2.25 -0.62
C ILE A 37 6.23 0.98 -1.43
N ASP A 38 6.43 -0.14 -0.75
CA ASP A 38 6.56 -1.45 -1.37
C ASP A 38 6.06 -2.58 -0.46
N ASP A 39 5.75 -3.73 -1.03
CA ASP A 39 5.45 -4.95 -0.30
C ASP A 39 6.71 -5.79 -0.08
N THR A 40 6.94 -6.21 1.16
CA THR A 40 7.95 -7.23 1.45
C THR A 40 7.29 -8.53 1.89
N ALA A 41 7.66 -9.63 1.23
CA ALA A 41 7.16 -10.96 1.55
C ALA A 41 8.24 -11.77 2.29
N LEU A 42 7.91 -12.24 3.49
CA LEU A 42 8.76 -13.11 4.30
C LEU A 42 8.25 -14.55 4.23
N PRO A 43 8.96 -15.46 3.51
CA PRO A 43 8.59 -16.87 3.46
C PRO A 43 8.51 -17.48 4.86
N LYS A 44 7.42 -18.21 5.12
CA LYS A 44 7.16 -18.78 6.44
C LYS A 44 6.59 -20.19 6.33
N LYS A 45 6.97 -21.06 7.27
CA LYS A 45 6.42 -22.41 7.40
C LYS A 45 5.32 -22.44 8.45
N GLY A 46 4.35 -23.35 8.28
CA GLY A 46 3.24 -23.54 9.20
C GLY A 46 2.09 -22.56 9.01
N LYS A 47 1.11 -22.61 9.93
CA LYS A 47 -0.16 -21.85 9.87
C LYS A 47 -0.38 -20.95 11.10
N ALA A 48 0.51 -21.00 12.08
CA ALA A 48 0.33 -20.34 13.38
C ALA A 48 0.84 -18.90 13.43
N SER A 49 1.78 -18.49 12.56
CA SER A 49 2.28 -17.12 12.52
C SER A 49 1.22 -16.18 11.93
N VAL A 50 0.87 -15.13 12.67
CA VAL A 50 -0.14 -14.12 12.30
C VAL A 50 0.08 -13.62 10.86
N GLY A 51 -0.97 -13.63 10.04
CA GLY A 51 -0.90 -13.18 8.64
C GLY A 51 -0.24 -14.14 7.65
N VAL A 52 0.21 -15.32 8.08
CA VAL A 52 0.79 -16.29 7.14
C VAL A 52 -0.29 -16.91 6.24
N ALA A 53 -0.09 -16.82 4.92
CA ALA A 53 -0.95 -17.45 3.92
C ALA A 53 -0.19 -17.65 2.60
N PRO A 54 -0.69 -18.50 1.68
CA PRO A 54 -0.21 -18.54 0.31
C PRO A 54 -0.42 -17.19 -0.40
N GLN A 55 0.67 -16.51 -0.71
CA GLN A 55 0.68 -15.22 -1.43
C GLN A 55 1.87 -15.22 -2.40
N TYR A 56 1.88 -14.31 -3.38
CA TYR A 56 3.02 -14.18 -4.27
C TYR A 56 4.21 -13.62 -3.49
N ALA A 57 5.30 -14.40 -3.40
CA ALA A 57 6.52 -14.00 -2.74
C ALA A 57 7.56 -13.66 -3.80
N THR A 58 7.82 -12.36 -4.00
CA THR A 58 8.75 -11.85 -5.03
C THR A 58 10.15 -12.47 -4.88
N ALA A 59 10.65 -12.60 -3.65
CA ALA A 59 11.94 -13.23 -3.37
C ALA A 59 12.04 -14.70 -3.83
N LEU A 60 10.90 -15.38 -4.05
CA LEU A 60 10.83 -16.76 -4.53
C LEU A 60 10.31 -16.87 -5.98
N GLY A 61 9.89 -15.76 -6.58
CA GLY A 61 9.29 -15.72 -7.92
C GLY A 61 8.00 -16.52 -8.07
N LYS A 62 7.32 -16.87 -6.97
CA LYS A 62 6.15 -17.76 -6.98
C LYS A 62 5.23 -17.53 -5.80
N ASN A 63 4.02 -18.08 -5.90
CA ASN A 63 3.14 -18.22 -4.74
C ASN A 63 3.76 -19.16 -3.72
N ALA A 64 3.90 -18.66 -2.50
CA ALA A 64 4.45 -19.39 -1.36
C ALA A 64 3.72 -18.97 -0.08
N ASN A 65 3.74 -19.85 0.90
CA ASN A 65 3.28 -19.49 2.24
C ASN A 65 4.24 -18.44 2.83
N CYS A 66 3.73 -17.25 3.07
CA CYS A 66 4.51 -16.12 3.56
C CYS A 66 3.63 -15.14 4.36
N GLN A 67 4.31 -14.31 5.15
CA GLN A 67 3.73 -13.07 5.67
C GLN A 67 4.10 -11.97 4.69
N THR A 68 3.17 -11.07 4.39
CA THR A 68 3.47 -9.88 3.58
C THR A 68 3.30 -8.65 4.45
N MET A 69 4.20 -7.70 4.30
CA MET A 69 4.13 -6.43 5.00
C MET A 69 4.27 -5.27 4.03
N VAL A 70 3.50 -4.21 4.28
CA VAL A 70 3.65 -2.92 3.63
C VAL A 70 4.83 -2.22 4.28
N SER A 71 5.81 -1.85 3.48
CA SER A 71 7.02 -1.16 3.91
C SER A 71 6.98 0.30 3.49
N VAL A 72 7.45 1.17 4.38
CA VAL A 72 7.65 2.61 4.11
C VAL A 72 9.12 2.92 4.32
N THR A 73 9.78 3.39 3.27
CA THR A 73 11.21 3.70 3.27
C THR A 73 11.42 5.15 2.88
N LEU A 74 12.15 5.90 3.69
CA LEU A 74 12.65 7.22 3.34
C LEU A 74 14.03 7.08 2.69
N ALA A 75 14.22 7.64 1.51
CA ALA A 75 15.48 7.52 0.80
C ALA A 75 15.93 8.85 0.20
N SER A 76 17.22 9.12 0.25
CA SER A 76 17.86 10.22 -0.48
C SER A 76 19.24 9.78 -0.95
N GLY A 77 19.56 10.03 -2.22
CA GLY A 77 20.76 9.47 -2.85
C GLY A 77 20.80 7.94 -2.77
N GLU A 78 21.89 7.38 -2.26
CA GLU A 78 22.08 5.93 -2.09
C GLU A 78 21.71 5.42 -0.67
N VAL A 79 21.04 6.24 0.14
CA VAL A 79 20.74 5.90 1.55
C VAL A 79 19.24 5.63 1.73
N PRO A 80 18.82 4.35 1.77
CA PRO A 80 17.46 3.96 2.13
C PRO A 80 17.33 3.66 3.64
N LEU A 81 16.41 4.32 4.32
CA LEU A 81 16.07 4.09 5.73
C LEU A 81 14.61 3.66 5.84
N MET A 82 14.38 2.41 6.28
CA MET A 82 13.04 1.89 6.49
C MET A 82 12.42 2.55 7.73
N LEU A 83 11.34 3.30 7.54
CA LEU A 83 10.60 3.97 8.61
C LEU A 83 9.63 3.03 9.29
N SER A 84 8.88 2.25 8.51
CA SER A 84 7.87 1.36 9.08
C SER A 84 7.61 0.11 8.25
N LEU A 85 7.03 -0.87 8.92
CA LEU A 85 6.70 -2.17 8.36
C LEU A 85 5.40 -2.66 9.00
N ARG A 86 4.32 -2.73 8.21
CA ARG A 86 2.99 -3.10 8.68
C ARG A 86 2.53 -4.42 8.10
N LEU A 87 2.19 -5.35 8.97
CA LEU A 87 1.71 -6.66 8.57
C LEU A 87 0.36 -6.54 7.85
N PHE A 88 0.27 -7.12 6.66
CA PHE A 88 -1.00 -7.33 5.97
C PHE A 88 -1.63 -8.64 6.45
N LEU A 89 -2.89 -8.56 6.89
CA LEU A 89 -3.71 -9.71 7.25
C LEU A 89 -4.64 -10.06 6.08
N PRO A 90 -4.44 -11.20 5.40
CA PRO A 90 -5.29 -11.60 4.30
C PRO A 90 -6.68 -12.01 4.81
N GLU A 91 -7.69 -12.00 3.93
CA GLU A 91 -9.07 -12.35 4.29
C GLU A 91 -9.20 -13.71 4.99
N SER A 92 -8.36 -14.69 4.62
CA SER A 92 -8.33 -16.01 5.28
C SER A 92 -7.92 -16.00 6.75
N TRP A 93 -7.40 -14.88 7.25
CA TRP A 93 -7.16 -14.62 8.66
C TRP A 93 -8.32 -13.83 9.28
N THR A 94 -8.71 -12.72 8.67
CA THR A 94 -9.74 -11.83 9.23
C THR A 94 -11.14 -12.46 9.21
N SER A 95 -11.37 -13.48 8.38
CA SER A 95 -12.60 -14.28 8.37
C SER A 95 -12.65 -15.38 9.44
N ASP A 96 -11.58 -15.55 10.24
CA ASP A 96 -11.47 -16.60 11.27
C ASP A 96 -11.15 -15.98 12.63
N ALA A 97 -12.19 -15.45 13.28
CA ALA A 97 -12.08 -14.81 14.60
C ALA A 97 -11.49 -15.76 15.65
N ALA A 98 -11.90 -17.03 15.65
CA ALA A 98 -11.38 -18.03 16.60
C ALA A 98 -9.86 -18.23 16.44
N ARG A 99 -9.35 -18.22 15.21
CA ARG A 99 -7.92 -18.25 14.94
C ARG A 99 -7.22 -16.99 15.40
N MET A 100 -7.79 -15.81 15.14
CA MET A 100 -7.22 -14.53 15.57
C MET A 100 -7.14 -14.42 17.09
N ASP A 101 -8.21 -14.81 17.80
CA ASP A 101 -8.26 -14.82 19.27
C ASP A 101 -7.24 -15.77 19.86
N LYS A 102 -7.12 -16.99 19.28
CA LYS A 102 -6.18 -18.01 19.76
C LYS A 102 -4.72 -17.55 19.75
N VAL A 103 -4.34 -16.71 18.79
CA VAL A 103 -2.96 -16.21 18.67
C VAL A 103 -2.80 -14.76 19.12
N GLY A 104 -3.86 -14.16 19.67
CA GLY A 104 -3.82 -12.81 20.25
C GLY A 104 -3.65 -11.68 19.23
N VAL A 105 -4.31 -11.74 18.08
CA VAL A 105 -4.31 -10.62 17.12
C VAL A 105 -4.98 -9.40 17.78
N PRO A 106 -4.31 -8.24 17.85
CA PRO A 106 -4.89 -7.04 18.48
C PRO A 106 -6.17 -6.58 17.79
N ALA A 107 -7.19 -6.19 18.56
CA ALA A 107 -8.50 -5.79 18.03
C ALA A 107 -8.45 -4.75 16.89
N PRO A 108 -7.61 -3.67 16.96
CA PRO A 108 -7.49 -2.71 15.86
C PRO A 108 -6.95 -3.30 14.55
N LEU A 109 -6.35 -4.49 14.61
CA LEU A 109 -5.78 -5.19 13.46
C LEU A 109 -6.68 -6.33 12.97
N GLN A 110 -7.77 -6.66 13.65
CA GLN A 110 -8.62 -7.80 13.26
C GLN A 110 -9.49 -7.50 12.03
N GLU A 111 -9.72 -6.23 11.72
CA GLU A 111 -10.45 -5.81 10.53
C GLU A 111 -9.60 -5.95 9.26
N TYR A 112 -10.24 -6.41 8.18
CA TYR A 112 -9.57 -6.51 6.90
C TYR A 112 -9.26 -5.13 6.34
N ARG A 113 -8.01 -4.94 5.91
CA ARG A 113 -7.53 -3.75 5.23
C ARG A 113 -6.66 -4.18 4.07
N THR A 114 -6.88 -3.58 2.91
CA THR A 114 -6.03 -3.77 1.74
C THR A 114 -4.66 -3.14 1.97
N LYS A 115 -3.65 -3.62 1.25
CA LYS A 115 -2.29 -3.07 1.33
C LYS A 115 -2.23 -1.58 0.96
N PRO A 116 -2.95 -1.08 -0.07
CA PRO A 116 -3.01 0.36 -0.34
C PRO A 116 -3.65 1.17 0.79
N GLU A 117 -4.65 0.65 1.50
CA GLU A 117 -5.24 1.34 2.67
C GLU A 117 -4.21 1.45 3.79
N ILE A 118 -3.50 0.35 4.11
CA ILE A 118 -2.40 0.34 5.09
C ILE A 118 -1.31 1.34 4.68
N ALA A 119 -0.94 1.40 3.41
CA ALA A 119 0.07 2.35 2.92
C ALA A 119 -0.38 3.81 3.11
N ILE A 120 -1.64 4.14 2.83
CA ILE A 120 -2.17 5.49 3.04
C ILE A 120 -2.18 5.86 4.52
N GLU A 121 -2.58 4.95 5.41
CA GLU A 121 -2.52 5.18 6.85
C GLU A 121 -1.08 5.45 7.32
N GLU A 122 -0.10 4.69 6.82
CA GLU A 122 1.31 4.93 7.18
C GLU A 122 1.86 6.23 6.61
N ILE A 123 1.47 6.61 5.39
CA ILE A 123 1.79 7.93 4.82
C ILE A 123 1.22 9.04 5.71
N ASP A 124 -0.03 8.92 6.16
CA ASP A 124 -0.66 9.90 7.04
C ASP A 124 0.09 10.01 8.38
N ARG A 125 0.55 8.89 8.93
CA ARG A 125 1.37 8.90 10.15
C ARG A 125 2.72 9.58 9.93
N VAL A 126 3.41 9.29 8.83
CA VAL A 126 4.71 9.91 8.50
C VAL A 126 4.55 11.43 8.33
N ILE A 127 3.49 11.88 7.67
CA ILE A 127 3.14 13.30 7.54
C ILE A 127 2.85 13.91 8.92
N ALA A 128 2.05 13.24 9.74
CA ALA A 128 1.69 13.73 11.09
C ALA A 128 2.91 13.84 12.02
N ALA A 129 3.93 13.00 11.82
CA ALA A 129 5.19 13.06 12.54
C ALA A 129 6.15 14.15 12.03
N GLY A 130 5.83 14.81 10.91
CA GLY A 130 6.64 15.89 10.35
C GLY A 130 7.87 15.44 9.56
N VAL A 131 7.94 14.17 9.16
CA VAL A 131 9.03 13.66 8.31
C VAL A 131 8.95 14.33 6.93
N ARG A 132 10.08 14.86 6.46
CA ARG A 132 10.19 15.66 5.23
C ARG A 132 10.57 14.78 4.05
N PHE A 133 9.77 14.85 2.99
CA PHE A 133 10.03 14.19 1.71
C PHE A 133 9.42 15.01 0.57
N GLY A 134 9.99 14.91 -0.62
CA GLY A 134 9.53 15.63 -1.80
C GLY A 134 8.51 14.87 -2.63
N CYS A 135 8.57 13.54 -2.65
CA CYS A 135 7.72 12.73 -3.53
C CYS A 135 7.49 11.31 -2.98
N VAL A 136 6.30 10.76 -3.26
CA VAL A 136 5.95 9.37 -2.96
C VAL A 136 6.18 8.49 -4.18
N LEU A 137 6.90 7.37 -3.99
CA LEU A 137 7.13 6.36 -5.01
C LEU A 137 6.41 5.06 -4.63
N ALA A 138 5.79 4.39 -5.59
CA ALA A 138 5.25 3.04 -5.39
C ALA A 138 5.23 2.24 -6.70
N ASP A 139 5.21 0.92 -6.58
CA ASP A 139 5.21 0.01 -7.73
C ASP A 139 3.84 -0.12 -8.41
N ALA A 140 3.76 -0.98 -9.43
CA ALA A 140 2.52 -1.25 -10.16
C ALA A 140 1.47 -2.04 -9.37
N GLY A 141 1.87 -2.75 -8.30
CA GLY A 141 0.96 -3.38 -7.37
C GLY A 141 0.07 -2.35 -6.67
N TYR A 142 0.67 -1.26 -6.19
CA TYR A 142 -0.07 -0.12 -5.63
C TYR A 142 -0.77 0.71 -6.72
N GLY A 143 -0.09 0.91 -7.85
CA GLY A 143 -0.61 1.76 -8.90
C GLY A 143 -1.81 1.23 -9.67
N LEU A 144 -2.18 -0.05 -9.54
CA LEU A 144 -3.48 -0.54 -10.02
C LEU A 144 -4.65 0.08 -9.25
N SER A 145 -4.45 0.46 -7.98
CA SER A 145 -5.49 1.06 -7.15
C SER A 145 -5.73 2.53 -7.53
N ALA A 146 -6.84 2.80 -8.21
CA ALA A 146 -7.27 4.18 -8.45
C ALA A 146 -7.53 4.96 -7.14
N PRO A 147 -8.18 4.38 -6.10
CA PRO A 147 -8.31 5.04 -4.81
C PRO A 147 -6.96 5.43 -4.18
N PHE A 148 -5.93 4.60 -4.30
CA PHE A 148 -4.60 4.92 -3.79
C PHE A 148 -4.01 6.16 -4.47
N ARG A 149 -4.02 6.21 -5.82
CA ARG A 149 -3.52 7.38 -6.57
C ARG A 149 -4.32 8.65 -6.26
N GLN A 150 -5.64 8.52 -6.11
CA GLN A 150 -6.51 9.63 -5.72
C GLN A 150 -6.21 10.11 -4.30
N ALA A 151 -5.96 9.20 -3.36
CA ALA A 151 -5.62 9.51 -1.99
C ALA A 151 -4.29 10.28 -1.88
N LEU A 152 -3.27 9.91 -2.65
CA LEU A 152 -2.02 10.68 -2.75
C LEU A 152 -2.26 12.10 -3.28
N SER A 153 -3.06 12.21 -4.35
CA SER A 153 -3.39 13.51 -4.96
C SER A 153 -4.22 14.40 -4.03
N ALA A 154 -5.17 13.82 -3.28
CA ALA A 154 -5.99 14.55 -2.31
C ALA A 154 -5.17 15.13 -1.15
N ARG A 155 -4.00 14.54 -0.86
CA ARG A 155 -3.03 15.04 0.12
C ARG A 155 -2.06 16.07 -0.47
N SER A 156 -2.26 16.48 -1.73
CA SER A 156 -1.37 17.38 -2.47
C SER A 156 0.09 16.89 -2.52
N LEU A 157 0.30 15.58 -2.49
CA LEU A 157 1.63 14.99 -2.58
C LEU A 157 2.07 14.95 -4.05
N CYS A 158 3.34 15.24 -4.30
CA CYS A 158 3.98 14.81 -5.54
C CYS A 158 4.15 13.29 -5.49
N TRP A 159 3.81 12.58 -6.56
CA TRP A 159 3.94 11.13 -6.60
C TRP A 159 4.26 10.61 -8.00
N ALA A 160 5.02 9.52 -8.04
CA ALA A 160 5.23 8.71 -9.23
C ALA A 160 4.98 7.25 -8.88
N VAL A 161 3.90 6.70 -9.43
CA VAL A 161 3.43 5.35 -9.13
C VAL A 161 3.38 4.54 -10.41
N GLY A 162 4.02 3.39 -10.42
CA GLY A 162 4.05 2.49 -11.59
C GLY A 162 2.64 2.03 -11.96
N ILE A 163 2.35 1.81 -13.24
CA ILE A 163 1.11 1.16 -13.68
C ILE A 163 1.44 0.04 -14.66
N PRO A 164 0.62 -1.04 -14.75
CA PRO A 164 0.86 -2.06 -15.74
C PRO A 164 0.74 -1.50 -17.16
N ARG A 165 1.63 -1.92 -18.06
CA ARG A 165 1.67 -1.42 -19.45
C ARG A 165 0.34 -1.54 -20.21
N HIS A 166 -0.48 -2.53 -19.86
CA HIS A 166 -1.77 -2.81 -20.48
C HIS A 166 -2.95 -2.08 -19.82
N GLN A 167 -2.71 -1.33 -18.74
CA GLN A 167 -3.73 -0.54 -18.05
C GLN A 167 -4.43 0.36 -19.08
N LYS A 168 -5.76 0.35 -19.06
CA LYS A 168 -6.55 1.20 -19.95
C LYS A 168 -6.59 2.63 -19.42
N VAL A 169 -6.20 3.56 -20.27
CA VAL A 169 -6.12 4.99 -19.99
C VAL A 169 -6.85 5.78 -21.06
N TYR A 170 -7.20 7.02 -20.72
CA TYR A 170 -7.74 8.02 -21.64
C TYR A 170 -6.75 9.17 -21.73
N PRO A 171 -6.71 9.89 -22.87
CA PRO A 171 -5.93 11.11 -22.97
C PRO A 171 -6.47 12.19 -22.03
N ALA A 172 -5.63 13.16 -21.68
CA ALA A 172 -5.96 14.18 -20.67
C ALA A 172 -7.13 15.09 -21.09
N ASP A 173 -7.38 15.21 -22.39
CA ASP A 173 -8.44 16.02 -22.99
C ASP A 173 -9.77 15.27 -23.19
N VAL A 174 -9.85 13.99 -22.80
CA VAL A 174 -11.07 13.17 -22.91
C VAL A 174 -12.29 13.87 -22.33
N GLN A 175 -13.40 13.83 -23.05
CA GLN A 175 -14.66 14.41 -22.59
C GLN A 175 -15.70 13.34 -22.32
N LEU A 176 -16.52 13.58 -21.30
CA LEU A 176 -17.70 12.78 -21.03
C LEU A 176 -18.88 13.36 -21.83
N ILE A 177 -19.33 12.62 -22.85
CA ILE A 177 -20.44 13.00 -23.73
C ILE A 177 -21.69 12.16 -23.47
N PHE A 178 -22.87 12.71 -23.75
CA PHE A 178 -24.07 11.89 -23.91
C PHE A 178 -24.04 11.26 -25.30
N PRO A 179 -24.00 9.92 -25.41
CA PRO A 179 -23.94 9.28 -26.71
C PRO A 179 -25.28 9.44 -27.42
N VAL A 180 -25.26 9.95 -28.65
CA VAL A 180 -26.44 10.02 -29.52
C VAL A 180 -26.80 8.60 -29.95
N ALA A 181 -27.91 8.07 -29.43
CA ALA A 181 -28.35 6.72 -29.77
C ALA A 181 -28.96 6.70 -31.19
N GLY A 182 -28.36 5.96 -32.12
CA GLY A 182 -28.92 5.78 -33.47
C GLY A 182 -30.22 4.95 -33.50
N ARG A 183 -30.40 4.02 -32.55
CA ARG A 183 -31.61 3.23 -32.27
C ARG A 183 -31.60 2.74 -30.81
N GLY A 184 -32.78 2.51 -30.22
CA GLY A 184 -32.93 1.92 -28.88
C GLY A 184 -33.15 2.95 -27.75
N ARG A 185 -33.19 2.47 -26.50
CA ARG A 185 -33.43 3.30 -25.31
C ARG A 185 -32.29 4.32 -25.14
N PRO A 186 -32.59 5.62 -24.96
CA PRO A 186 -31.57 6.64 -24.68
C PRO A 186 -30.69 6.23 -23.51
N ARG A 187 -29.37 6.40 -23.65
CA ARG A 187 -28.45 6.14 -22.54
C ARG A 187 -28.59 7.24 -21.50
N VAL A 188 -28.62 6.84 -20.23
CA VAL A 188 -28.81 7.73 -19.08
C VAL A 188 -27.47 8.18 -18.47
N ARG A 189 -26.35 7.65 -18.96
CA ARG A 189 -25.01 7.92 -18.44
C ARG A 189 -24.11 8.47 -19.52
N HIS A 190 -23.26 9.42 -19.15
CA HIS A 190 -22.18 9.91 -20.00
C HIS A 190 -21.21 8.77 -20.34
N VAL A 191 -20.58 8.85 -21.51
CA VAL A 191 -19.50 7.97 -21.96
C VAL A 191 -18.33 8.80 -22.45
N PRO A 192 -17.09 8.29 -22.38
CA PRO A 192 -15.96 8.93 -23.02
C PRO A 192 -16.19 9.07 -24.54
N ASP A 193 -15.81 10.22 -25.08
CA ASP A 193 -15.86 10.54 -26.51
C ASP A 193 -14.81 9.77 -27.34
N VAL A 194 -13.72 9.33 -26.70
CA VAL A 194 -12.69 8.47 -27.29
C VAL A 194 -12.64 7.11 -26.59
N LYS A 195 -12.13 6.09 -27.30
CA LYS A 195 -11.88 4.77 -26.71
C LYS A 195 -10.62 4.81 -25.85
N SER A 196 -10.63 4.06 -24.75
CA SER A 196 -9.41 3.87 -23.96
C SER A 196 -8.37 3.06 -24.72
N MET A 197 -7.10 3.40 -24.49
CA MET A 197 -5.93 2.72 -25.03
C MET A 197 -5.04 2.17 -23.92
N ALA A 198 -4.12 1.28 -24.27
CA ALA A 198 -3.17 0.76 -23.29
C ALA A 198 -2.13 1.83 -22.93
N ALA A 199 -1.72 1.90 -21.67
CA ALA A 199 -0.80 2.93 -21.17
C ALA A 199 0.49 3.07 -22.00
N HIS A 200 1.12 1.96 -22.41
CA HIS A 200 2.33 2.02 -23.24
C HIS A 200 2.09 2.68 -24.60
N ALA A 201 0.94 2.41 -25.24
CA ALA A 201 0.61 2.97 -26.56
C ALA A 201 0.31 4.48 -26.52
N MET A 202 0.17 5.06 -25.32
CA MET A 202 0.00 6.51 -25.13
C MET A 202 1.34 7.23 -24.89
N LEU A 203 2.39 6.49 -24.53
CA LEU A 203 3.73 7.02 -24.25
C LEU A 203 4.69 6.91 -25.45
N GLU A 204 4.28 6.18 -26.49
CA GLU A 204 4.97 6.01 -27.78
C GLU A 204 4.46 7.04 -28.80
#